data_AF-A0A3C0W3B5-F1
#
_entry.id   AF-A0A3C0W3B5-F1
#
_cell.length_a   1.000
_cell.length_b   1.000
_cell.length_c   1.000
_cell.angle_alpha   90.00
_cell.angle_beta   90.00
_cell.angle_gamma   90.00
#
_symmetry.space_group_name_H-M   'P 1'
#
loop_
_entity.id
_entity.type
_entity.pdbx_description
1 polymer ?
#
loop_
_entity_poly.entity_id
_entity_poly.type
_entity_poly.pdbx_seq_one_letter_code
_entity_poly.pdbx_strand_id
1 'polypeptide(L)'
;MRFLDEYRRRPAALADHLPWAALVAPGVVLNKDGSFLAGFRFRGPDLESSTEEELMAVRARLNNALRRLGTGWCLHVEAHRRAAAPYPQSDFDLGVAWLLDEERRSRFETADPAFETDHRLALTWLPPADETRRLERWLFDGLARSGADWRVALDAFIREADAVFDLLSDGLPEIRRLDDAGLLSWLHDCVSPRSFEVRPPETPMFLDGWLADADLTGGIAPRLGDRWLKVVSVRGLPSVTRPGLLDALGALPFDYRWTARWIGLEKPEAEREIVKLRKRWFAKRKGVGVLLREAITKEEVPLLDTDAASKTEECDGALAALGAESCAFGYLTLTVSVLDASDEGATARARAIEAALNAQGLMARIEDLNAVEAWLGSMPGEPYADVRRPLVSTLNLADLLPISAVWAGPSEDACLDGPPLATARTTGSTPFRLALHVGDVGHAMVVGPTGSGKSALLAFLALQWFRYPDARVVFFDKGRSARAATLAAGGRWRAMEPGAGLSLQPLAGIDRDDARAWASEWLAETVRLAGLEPTPRVREGIWAALA
;
A
#
# COMPACT_ATOMS: atom_id res chain seq x y z
N MET A 1 21.33 -21.58 3.38
CA MET A 1 22.04 -21.87 2.12
C MET A 1 21.97 -23.37 1.88
N ARG A 2 20.96 -23.86 1.14
CA ARG A 2 20.49 -25.24 1.39
C ARG A 2 20.80 -26.32 0.36
N PHE A 3 21.16 -26.03 -0.89
CA PHE A 3 21.20 -27.14 -1.88
C PHE A 3 22.34 -27.13 -2.90
N LEU A 4 23.34 -26.26 -2.73
CA LEU A 4 24.51 -26.35 -3.60
C LEU A 4 25.57 -27.32 -3.09
N ASP A 5 25.52 -27.85 -1.86
CA ASP A 5 26.68 -28.61 -1.31
C ASP A 5 27.09 -29.85 -2.11
N GLU A 6 26.17 -30.48 -2.85
CA GLU A 6 26.45 -31.62 -3.74
C GLU A 6 27.16 -31.21 -5.04
N TYR A 7 26.91 -30.00 -5.56
CA TYR A 7 27.40 -29.54 -6.87
C TYR A 7 28.40 -28.36 -6.78
N ARG A 8 28.30 -27.52 -5.75
CA ARG A 8 29.08 -26.30 -5.53
C ARG A 8 28.99 -25.77 -4.07
N ARG A 9 30.06 -25.83 -3.29
CA ARG A 9 30.07 -25.40 -1.86
C ARG A 9 29.94 -23.89 -1.59
N ARG A 10 29.97 -23.03 -2.60
CA ARG A 10 29.85 -21.56 -2.46
C ARG A 10 29.00 -20.98 -3.58
N PRO A 11 28.05 -20.08 -3.29
CA PRO A 11 27.31 -19.35 -4.33
C PRO A 11 28.28 -18.61 -5.25
N ALA A 12 28.01 -18.65 -6.54
CA ALA A 12 28.80 -17.92 -7.54
C ALA A 12 27.96 -16.86 -8.26
N ALA A 13 26.63 -16.99 -8.28
CA ALA A 13 25.71 -16.07 -8.92
C ALA A 13 24.58 -15.64 -7.98
N LEU A 14 23.88 -14.55 -8.30
CA LEU A 14 22.72 -14.09 -7.55
C LEU A 14 21.62 -15.17 -7.50
N ALA A 15 21.37 -15.86 -8.62
CA ALA A 15 20.39 -16.95 -8.72
C ALA A 15 20.57 -18.03 -7.63
N ASP A 16 21.80 -18.31 -7.22
CA ASP A 16 22.11 -19.29 -6.16
C ASP A 16 21.52 -18.92 -4.79
N HIS A 17 21.28 -17.62 -4.56
CA HIS A 17 20.67 -17.10 -3.34
C HIS A 17 19.15 -16.98 -3.42
N LEU A 18 18.58 -16.94 -4.63
CA LEU A 18 17.14 -16.69 -4.79
C LEU A 18 16.32 -17.95 -4.53
N PRO A 19 15.18 -17.84 -3.83
CA PRO A 19 14.39 -19.00 -3.45
C PRO A 19 13.53 -19.55 -4.59
N TRP A 20 13.26 -18.79 -5.65
CA TRP A 20 12.25 -19.10 -6.66
C TRP A 20 12.67 -20.24 -7.59
N ALA A 21 11.93 -21.36 -7.60
CA ALA A 21 12.26 -22.50 -8.45
C ALA A 21 11.37 -22.58 -9.69
N ALA A 22 10.04 -22.60 -9.51
CA ALA A 22 9.09 -22.90 -10.59
C ALA A 22 7.71 -22.24 -10.38
N LEU A 23 6.99 -21.95 -11.46
CA LEU A 23 5.56 -21.64 -11.40
C LEU A 23 4.77 -22.95 -11.44
N VAL A 24 3.99 -23.22 -10.40
CA VAL A 24 3.31 -24.53 -10.21
C VAL A 24 1.78 -24.43 -10.28
N ALA A 25 1.24 -23.23 -10.16
CA ALA A 25 -0.17 -22.89 -10.38
C ALA A 25 -0.28 -21.40 -10.70
N PRO A 26 -1.43 -20.91 -11.22
CA PRO A 26 -1.63 -19.49 -11.51
C PRO A 26 -1.35 -18.61 -10.28
N GLY A 27 -0.38 -17.70 -10.42
CA GLY A 27 0.08 -16.80 -9.38
C GLY A 27 0.74 -17.50 -8.18
N VAL A 28 1.28 -18.71 -8.35
CA VAL A 28 1.96 -19.48 -7.29
C VAL A 28 3.33 -19.97 -7.74
N VAL A 29 4.35 -19.51 -7.01
CA VAL A 29 5.73 -19.98 -7.16
C VAL A 29 6.03 -21.06 -6.12
N LEU A 30 6.65 -22.15 -6.54
CA LEU A 30 7.33 -23.12 -5.69
C LEU A 30 8.77 -22.65 -5.48
N ASN A 31 9.17 -22.52 -4.23
CA ASN A 31 10.55 -22.20 -3.84
C ASN A 31 11.41 -23.47 -3.74
N LYS A 32 12.73 -23.30 -3.82
CA LYS A 32 13.74 -24.36 -3.75
C LYS A 32 13.74 -25.14 -2.43
N ASP A 33 13.21 -24.55 -1.37
CA ASP A 33 13.06 -25.20 -0.06
C ASP A 33 11.71 -25.93 0.09
N GLY A 34 10.93 -26.04 -0.98
CA GLY A 34 9.61 -26.67 -0.98
C GLY A 34 8.48 -25.79 -0.43
N SER A 35 8.73 -24.52 -0.10
CA SER A 35 7.66 -23.58 0.27
C SER A 35 6.91 -23.06 -0.96
N PHE A 36 5.64 -22.69 -0.78
CA PHE A 36 4.85 -22.01 -1.80
C PHE A 36 4.78 -20.51 -1.52
N LEU A 37 4.78 -19.71 -2.58
CA LEU A 37 4.74 -18.26 -2.55
C LEU A 37 3.60 -17.74 -3.44
N ALA A 38 2.77 -16.85 -2.91
CA ALA A 38 1.76 -16.11 -3.65
C ALA A 38 1.90 -14.62 -3.36
N GLY A 39 1.71 -13.79 -4.40
CA GLY A 39 1.84 -12.34 -4.31
C GLY A 39 0.51 -11.61 -4.50
N PHE A 40 0.42 -10.45 -3.86
CA PHE A 40 -0.74 -9.55 -3.91
C PHE A 40 -0.25 -8.12 -4.12
N ARG A 41 -1.04 -7.32 -4.85
CA ARG A 41 -0.90 -5.86 -4.89
C ARG A 41 -2.06 -5.26 -4.14
N PHE A 42 -1.84 -4.17 -3.43
CA PHE A 42 -2.92 -3.46 -2.73
C PHE A 42 -2.68 -1.95 -2.74
N ARG A 43 -3.68 -1.21 -2.30
CA ARG A 43 -3.56 0.20 -1.95
C ARG A 43 -3.64 0.36 -0.44
N GLY A 44 -2.81 1.24 0.11
CA GLY A 44 -2.93 1.65 1.50
C GLY A 44 -4.20 2.44 1.81
N PRO A 45 -4.60 2.53 3.09
CA PRO A 45 -5.47 3.62 3.53
C PRO A 45 -4.77 4.97 3.26
N ASP A 46 -5.53 5.94 2.75
CA ASP A 46 -5.01 7.27 2.46
C ASP A 46 -4.88 8.07 3.75
N LEU A 47 -3.65 8.32 4.16
CA LEU A 47 -3.35 8.93 5.45
C LEU A 47 -3.75 10.40 5.54
N GLU A 48 -3.80 11.13 4.42
CA GLU A 48 -4.19 12.55 4.43
C GLU A 48 -5.70 12.71 4.68
N SER A 49 -6.50 11.68 4.37
CA SER A 49 -7.96 11.72 4.50
C SER A 49 -8.54 10.80 5.57
N SER A 50 -7.78 9.82 6.08
CA SER A 50 -8.26 8.89 7.11
C SER A 50 -8.27 9.52 8.50
N THR A 51 -9.35 9.25 9.25
CA THR A 51 -9.45 9.54 10.68
C THR A 51 -8.69 8.52 11.52
N GLU A 52 -8.39 8.86 12.78
CA GLU A 52 -7.72 7.93 13.71
C GLU A 52 -8.55 6.66 13.96
N GLU A 53 -9.88 6.78 14.00
CA GLU A 53 -10.80 5.64 14.15
C GLU A 53 -10.74 4.69 12.96
N GLU A 54 -10.67 5.22 11.74
CA GLU A 54 -10.51 4.41 10.52
C GLU A 54 -9.17 3.68 10.50
N LEU A 55 -8.08 4.35 10.89
CA LEU A 55 -6.76 3.72 10.98
C LEU A 55 -6.72 2.62 12.06
N MET A 56 -7.40 2.82 13.19
CA MET A 56 -7.57 1.79 14.22
C MET A 56 -8.41 0.60 13.72
N ALA A 57 -9.45 0.85 12.93
CA ALA A 57 -10.26 -0.21 12.34
C ALA A 57 -9.45 -1.04 11.34
N VAL A 58 -8.65 -0.40 10.47
CA VAL A 58 -7.72 -1.09 9.56
C VAL A 58 -6.72 -1.93 10.34
N ARG A 59 -6.11 -1.36 11.37
CA ARG A 59 -5.19 -2.08 12.27
C ARG A 59 -5.82 -3.34 12.88
N ALA A 60 -7.07 -3.25 13.34
CA ALA A 60 -7.79 -4.39 13.92
C ALA A 60 -8.07 -5.48 12.87
N ARG A 61 -8.47 -5.09 11.65
CA ARG A 61 -8.70 -6.03 10.52
C ARG A 61 -7.41 -6.75 10.14
N LEU A 62 -6.30 -6.02 10.04
CA LEU A 62 -4.98 -6.60 9.78
C LEU A 62 -4.56 -7.58 10.87
N ASN A 63 -4.69 -7.22 12.15
CA ASN A 63 -4.39 -8.13 13.25
C ASN A 63 -5.21 -9.43 13.16
N ASN A 64 -6.49 -9.34 12.80
CA ASN A 64 -7.35 -10.51 12.64
C ASN A 64 -6.92 -11.42 11.49
N ALA A 65 -6.43 -10.87 10.38
CA ALA A 65 -5.85 -11.65 9.28
C ALA A 65 -4.52 -12.29 9.69
N LEU A 66 -3.62 -11.49 10.25
CA LEU A 66 -2.23 -11.87 10.52
C LEU A 66 -2.08 -12.85 11.69
N ARG A 67 -2.94 -12.78 12.72
CA ARG A 67 -2.85 -13.69 13.88
C ARG A 67 -3.13 -15.17 13.56
N ARG A 68 -3.62 -15.46 12.36
CA ARG A 68 -3.84 -16.83 11.86
C ARG A 68 -2.57 -17.47 11.29
N LEU A 69 -1.56 -16.66 10.99
CA LEU A 69 -0.32 -17.09 10.37
C LEU A 69 0.66 -17.59 11.44
N GLY A 70 0.69 -18.91 11.65
CA GLY A 70 1.57 -19.58 12.61
C GLY A 70 2.92 -20.01 12.03
N THR A 71 3.52 -21.03 12.65
CA THR A 71 4.82 -21.59 12.23
C THR A 71 4.72 -22.13 10.80
N GLY A 72 5.73 -21.85 9.99
CA GLY A 72 5.77 -22.21 8.56
C GLY A 72 5.33 -21.07 7.64
N TRP A 73 4.61 -20.06 8.16
CA TRP A 73 4.25 -18.88 7.38
C TRP A 73 5.33 -17.79 7.48
N CYS A 74 5.62 -17.17 6.34
CA CYS A 74 6.41 -15.96 6.23
C CYS A 74 5.66 -14.94 5.37
N LEU A 75 5.58 -13.72 5.88
CA LEU A 75 4.97 -12.58 5.24
C LEU A 75 6.07 -11.60 4.85
N HIS A 76 6.06 -11.16 3.59
CA HIS A 76 6.79 -9.97 3.16
C HIS A 76 5.79 -8.91 2.72
N VAL A 77 5.89 -7.70 3.25
CA VAL A 77 5.12 -6.55 2.79
C VAL A 77 6.11 -5.50 2.35
N GLU A 78 5.90 -4.96 1.16
CA GLU A 78 6.79 -4.01 0.50
C GLU A 78 6.03 -2.72 0.16
N ALA A 79 6.67 -1.59 0.43
CA ALA A 79 6.40 -0.31 -0.21
C ALA A 79 7.60 0.05 -1.10
N HIS A 80 7.36 0.10 -2.41
CA HIS A 80 8.34 0.53 -3.39
C HIS A 80 8.03 1.97 -3.79
N ARG A 81 8.82 2.92 -3.30
CA ARG A 81 8.75 4.31 -3.76
C ARG A 81 9.54 4.42 -5.05
N ARG A 82 8.89 4.80 -6.14
CA ARG A 82 9.50 4.96 -7.46
C ARG A 82 9.15 6.31 -8.07
N ALA A 83 9.87 6.69 -9.11
CA ALA A 83 9.51 7.87 -9.89
C ALA A 83 8.06 7.75 -10.39
N ALA A 84 7.30 8.82 -10.23
CA ALA A 84 5.92 8.86 -10.68
C ALA A 84 5.84 8.86 -12.21
N ALA A 85 4.73 8.36 -12.75
CA ALA A 85 4.48 8.44 -14.18
C ALA A 85 4.53 9.90 -14.67
N PRO A 86 4.98 10.14 -15.91
CA PRO A 86 5.00 11.48 -16.50
C PRO A 86 3.60 12.09 -16.56
N TYR A 87 3.55 13.40 -16.80
CA TYR A 87 2.28 14.10 -16.98
C TYR A 87 1.50 13.48 -18.15
N PRO A 88 0.19 13.17 -17.98
CA PRO A 88 -0.58 12.51 -19.02
C PRO A 88 -0.72 13.42 -20.25
N GLN A 89 -0.54 12.85 -21.44
CA GLN A 89 -0.83 13.55 -22.69
C GLN A 89 -2.34 13.50 -22.95
N SER A 90 -2.89 14.57 -23.50
CA SER A 90 -4.31 14.70 -23.80
C SER A 90 -4.50 15.56 -25.04
N ASP A 91 -5.43 15.15 -25.89
CA ASP A 91 -5.82 15.89 -27.07
C ASP A 91 -7.00 16.80 -26.73
N PHE A 92 -6.94 18.06 -27.19
CA PHE A 92 -7.96 19.06 -26.92
C PHE A 92 -8.35 19.76 -28.22
N ASP A 93 -9.65 19.78 -28.51
CA ASP A 93 -10.20 20.56 -29.63
C ASP A 93 -10.27 22.07 -29.30
N LEU A 94 -10.27 22.41 -28.01
CA LEU A 94 -10.38 23.78 -27.53
C LEU A 94 -9.02 24.34 -27.13
N GLY A 95 -8.55 25.35 -27.86
CA GLY A 95 -7.24 25.98 -27.62
C GLY A 95 -7.06 26.56 -26.20
N VAL A 96 -8.13 27.06 -25.55
CA VAL A 96 -8.05 27.52 -24.15
C VAL A 96 -7.86 26.37 -23.16
N ALA A 97 -8.49 25.22 -23.42
CA ALA A 97 -8.38 24.04 -22.56
C ALA A 97 -6.98 23.42 -22.70
N TRP A 98 -6.51 23.31 -23.96
CA TRP A 98 -5.14 22.92 -24.28
C TRP A 98 -4.10 23.82 -23.59
N LEU A 99 -4.24 25.14 -23.72
CA LEU A 99 -3.29 26.09 -23.14
C LEU A 99 -3.20 25.95 -21.60
N LEU A 100 -4.33 25.73 -20.94
CA LEU A 100 -4.37 25.50 -19.50
C LEU A 100 -3.70 24.17 -19.12
N ASP A 101 -3.89 23.10 -19.89
CA ASP A 101 -3.23 21.82 -19.65
C ASP A 101 -1.72 21.92 -19.86
N GLU A 102 -1.25 22.58 -20.93
CA GLU A 102 0.17 22.80 -21.18
C GLU A 102 0.85 23.64 -20.08
N GLU A 103 0.17 24.66 -19.54
CA GLU A 103 0.68 25.41 -18.38
C GLU A 103 0.85 24.49 -17.16
N ARG A 104 -0.09 23.55 -16.96
CA ARG A 104 0.00 22.57 -15.86
C ARG A 104 1.11 21.55 -16.09
N ARG A 105 1.23 21.04 -17.32
CA ARG A 105 2.31 20.14 -17.73
C ARG A 105 3.67 20.77 -17.49
N SER A 106 3.89 21.99 -17.98
CA SER A 106 5.13 22.73 -17.77
C SER A 106 5.45 22.91 -16.28
N ARG A 107 4.48 23.31 -15.46
CA ARG A 107 4.68 23.41 -14.00
C ARG A 107 5.02 22.09 -13.34
N PHE A 108 4.43 20.98 -13.80
CA PHE A 108 4.72 19.65 -13.27
C PHE A 108 6.13 19.18 -13.65
N GLU A 109 6.50 19.30 -14.93
CA GLU A 109 7.77 18.80 -15.48
C GLU A 109 8.98 19.62 -15.05
N THR A 110 8.81 20.91 -14.79
CA THR A 110 9.87 21.81 -14.29
C THR A 110 10.05 21.78 -12.78
N ALA A 111 9.12 21.17 -12.03
CA ALA A 111 9.21 21.07 -10.59
C ALA A 111 10.17 19.95 -10.16
N ASP A 112 10.40 19.84 -8.84
CA ASP A 112 11.14 18.71 -8.28
C ASP A 112 10.50 17.38 -8.69
N PRO A 113 11.30 16.33 -8.95
CA PRO A 113 10.81 15.03 -9.38
C PRO A 113 9.73 14.48 -8.43
N ALA A 114 8.67 13.96 -9.03
CA ALA A 114 7.57 13.35 -8.33
C ALA A 114 7.79 11.84 -8.16
N PHE A 115 7.32 11.28 -7.06
CA PHE A 115 7.46 9.88 -6.68
C PHE A 115 6.13 9.35 -6.16
N GLU A 116 5.82 8.11 -6.46
CA GLU A 116 4.64 7.40 -5.95
C GLU A 116 5.05 6.06 -5.37
N THR A 117 4.19 5.47 -4.55
CA THR A 117 4.50 4.24 -3.82
C THR A 117 3.57 3.13 -4.26
N ASP A 118 4.15 2.03 -4.75
CA ASP A 118 3.43 0.79 -5.01
C ASP A 118 3.55 -0.13 -3.79
N HIS A 119 2.44 -0.78 -3.42
CA HIS A 119 2.42 -1.72 -2.30
C HIS A 119 2.17 -3.15 -2.77
N ARG A 120 2.99 -4.06 -2.24
CA ARG A 120 2.94 -5.48 -2.58
C ARG A 120 3.10 -6.34 -1.33
N LEU A 121 2.50 -7.51 -1.33
CA LEU A 121 2.50 -8.45 -0.22
C LEU A 121 2.77 -9.86 -0.75
N ALA A 122 3.62 -10.61 -0.08
CA ALA A 122 3.89 -12.01 -0.37
C ALA A 122 3.56 -12.87 0.85
N LEU A 123 2.76 -13.90 0.62
CA LEU A 123 2.54 -14.99 1.56
C LEU A 123 3.37 -16.18 1.13
N THR A 124 4.24 -16.63 2.03
CA THR A 124 5.06 -17.83 1.85
C THR A 124 4.66 -18.85 2.91
N TRP A 125 4.44 -20.09 2.51
CA TRP A 125 4.16 -21.18 3.44
C TRP A 125 5.06 -22.38 3.16
N LEU A 126 5.77 -22.82 4.18
CA LEU A 126 6.55 -24.05 4.17
C LEU A 126 5.68 -25.20 4.71
N PRO A 127 5.34 -26.20 3.87
CA PRO A 127 4.63 -27.39 4.34
C PRO A 127 5.45 -28.17 5.38
N PRO A 128 4.81 -29.07 6.15
CA PRO A 128 5.50 -29.94 7.10
C PRO A 128 6.65 -30.75 6.45
N ALA A 129 7.70 -31.02 7.21
CA ALA A 129 8.98 -31.56 6.71
C ALA A 129 8.88 -32.85 5.87
N ASP A 130 7.88 -33.71 6.14
CA ASP A 130 7.64 -34.93 5.38
C ASP A 130 7.14 -34.66 3.95
N GLU A 131 6.39 -33.58 3.75
CA GLU A 131 5.93 -33.11 2.44
C GLU A 131 7.07 -32.35 1.73
N THR A 132 7.83 -31.55 2.46
CA THR A 132 8.99 -30.81 1.94
C THR A 132 10.03 -31.71 1.30
N ARG A 133 10.48 -32.76 2.00
CA ARG A 133 11.49 -33.72 1.45
C ARG A 133 11.02 -34.42 0.18
N ARG A 134 9.71 -34.57 0.00
CA ARG A 134 9.11 -35.19 -1.19
C ARG A 134 9.07 -34.20 -2.35
N LEU A 135 8.70 -32.95 -2.09
CA LEU A 135 8.74 -31.84 -3.06
C LEU A 135 10.16 -31.62 -3.60
N GLU A 136 11.16 -31.58 -2.71
CA GLU A 136 12.56 -31.46 -3.08
C GLU A 136 12.99 -32.61 -4.01
N ARG A 137 12.73 -33.87 -3.63
CA ARG A 137 13.04 -35.03 -4.48
C ARG A 137 12.37 -34.98 -5.85
N TRP A 138 11.13 -34.49 -5.93
CA TRP A 138 10.44 -34.35 -7.21
C TRP A 138 11.12 -33.31 -8.12
N LEU A 139 11.54 -32.17 -7.57
CA LEU A 139 12.26 -31.12 -8.30
C LEU A 139 13.59 -31.63 -8.88
N PHE A 140 14.34 -32.45 -8.13
CA PHE A 140 15.69 -32.88 -8.51
C PHE A 140 15.73 -34.21 -9.29
N ASP A 141 14.94 -35.21 -8.91
CA ASP A 141 15.11 -36.58 -9.41
C ASP A 141 14.14 -36.93 -10.56
N GLY A 142 13.11 -36.12 -10.82
CA GLY A 142 12.13 -36.33 -11.91
C GLY A 142 11.36 -37.67 -11.90
N LEU A 143 11.62 -38.53 -10.91
CA LEU A 143 11.20 -39.93 -10.88
C LEU A 143 10.68 -40.31 -9.48
N ALA A 144 9.37 -40.20 -9.27
CA ALA A 144 8.64 -41.12 -8.37
C ALA A 144 7.13 -41.09 -8.61
N ARG A 145 6.64 -42.12 -9.32
CA ARG A 145 5.24 -42.56 -9.26
C ARG A 145 5.03 -43.32 -7.93
N SER A 146 4.42 -42.67 -6.93
CA SER A 146 3.36 -43.23 -6.06
C SER A 146 3.19 -42.46 -4.74
N GLY A 147 1.97 -41.95 -4.48
CA GLY A 147 1.32 -42.15 -3.17
C GLY A 147 1.21 -41.01 -2.15
N ALA A 148 1.19 -39.73 -2.57
CA ALA A 148 0.45 -38.60 -1.94
C ALA A 148 0.76 -37.35 -2.78
N ASP A 149 -0.27 -36.62 -3.19
CA ASP A 149 -0.15 -35.56 -4.19
C ASP A 149 0.42 -34.30 -3.53
N TRP A 150 1.58 -33.80 -3.96
CA TRP A 150 2.05 -32.46 -3.57
C TRP A 150 1.00 -31.39 -3.92
N ARG A 151 0.10 -31.70 -4.86
CA ARG A 151 -1.10 -30.93 -5.13
C ARG A 151 -2.01 -30.77 -3.91
N VAL A 152 -2.06 -31.72 -2.98
CA VAL A 152 -2.82 -31.54 -1.72
C VAL A 152 -2.23 -30.39 -0.89
N ALA A 153 -0.90 -30.32 -0.78
CA ALA A 153 -0.23 -29.24 -0.07
C ALA A 153 -0.39 -27.90 -0.82
N LEU A 154 -0.27 -27.92 -2.15
CA LEU A 154 -0.55 -26.76 -2.99
C LEU A 154 -2.01 -26.27 -2.84
N ASP A 155 -2.98 -27.17 -2.89
CA ASP A 155 -4.40 -26.85 -2.75
C ASP A 155 -4.69 -26.30 -1.35
N ALA A 156 -4.02 -26.83 -0.32
CA ALA A 156 -4.10 -26.29 1.03
C ALA A 156 -3.52 -24.88 1.11
N PHE A 157 -2.34 -24.66 0.53
CA PHE A 157 -1.74 -23.33 0.44
C PHE A 157 -2.65 -22.32 -0.26
N ILE A 158 -3.22 -22.68 -1.42
CA ILE A 158 -4.11 -21.80 -2.18
C ILE A 158 -5.34 -21.45 -1.34
N ARG A 159 -5.99 -22.44 -0.70
CA ARG A 159 -7.16 -22.18 0.15
C ARG A 159 -6.84 -21.26 1.32
N GLU A 160 -5.73 -21.48 2.02
CA GLU A 160 -5.35 -20.65 3.16
C GLU A 160 -4.92 -19.24 2.72
N ALA A 161 -4.20 -19.12 1.59
CA ALA A 161 -3.83 -17.83 1.01
C ALA A 161 -5.06 -17.03 0.57
N ASP A 162 -6.06 -17.68 -0.04
CA ASP A 162 -7.32 -17.05 -0.43
C ASP A 162 -8.14 -16.63 0.82
N ALA A 163 -8.17 -17.46 1.87
CA ALA A 163 -8.82 -17.08 3.14
C ALA A 163 -8.15 -15.86 3.80
N VAL A 164 -6.82 -15.78 3.76
CA VAL A 164 -6.08 -14.60 4.25
C VAL A 164 -6.35 -13.38 3.37
N PHE A 165 -6.41 -13.55 2.05
CA PHE A 165 -6.77 -12.49 1.12
C PHE A 165 -8.15 -11.91 1.42
N ASP A 166 -9.17 -12.76 1.62
CA ASP A 166 -10.53 -12.31 1.92
C ASP A 166 -10.55 -11.43 3.18
N LEU A 167 -9.82 -11.82 4.23
CA LEU A 167 -9.70 -11.04 5.47
C LEU A 167 -8.92 -9.74 5.29
N LEU A 168 -7.91 -9.72 4.43
CA LEU A 168 -7.15 -8.51 4.12
C LEU A 168 -7.97 -7.55 3.25
N SER A 169 -8.86 -8.05 2.39
CA SER A 169 -9.72 -7.24 1.52
C SER A 169 -10.67 -6.33 2.28
N ASP A 170 -11.02 -6.70 3.52
CA ASP A 170 -11.78 -5.85 4.42
C ASP A 170 -10.97 -4.63 4.91
N GLY A 171 -9.64 -4.74 5.00
CA GLY A 171 -8.77 -3.70 5.58
C GLY A 171 -7.90 -2.95 4.57
N LEU A 172 -7.66 -3.52 3.40
CA LEU A 172 -6.76 -2.99 2.37
C LEU A 172 -7.54 -2.71 1.08
N PRO A 173 -7.77 -1.43 0.74
CA PRO A 173 -8.43 -1.06 -0.51
C PRO A 173 -7.71 -1.63 -1.74
N GLU A 174 -8.49 -2.00 -2.76
CA GLU A 174 -7.98 -2.44 -4.07
C GLU A 174 -6.96 -3.60 -4.00
N ILE A 175 -6.99 -4.42 -2.94
CA ILE A 175 -6.17 -5.62 -2.88
C ILE A 175 -6.59 -6.60 -3.99
N ARG A 176 -5.60 -7.11 -4.70
CA ARG A 176 -5.78 -8.11 -5.74
C ARG A 176 -4.61 -9.09 -5.74
N ARG A 177 -4.90 -10.35 -6.05
CA ARG A 177 -3.87 -11.36 -6.29
C ARG A 177 -3.13 -11.04 -7.58
N LEU A 178 -1.81 -11.23 -7.57
CA LEU A 178 -0.98 -11.11 -8.76
C LEU A 178 -1.16 -12.37 -9.62
N ASP A 179 -1.31 -12.17 -10.92
CA ASP A 179 -1.21 -13.23 -11.92
C ASP A 179 0.26 -13.62 -12.14
N ASP A 180 0.51 -14.58 -13.03
CA ASP A 180 1.88 -15.07 -13.29
C ASP A 180 2.81 -13.94 -13.76
N ALA A 181 2.36 -13.11 -14.71
CA ALA A 181 3.17 -12.00 -15.22
C ALA A 181 3.43 -10.94 -14.15
N GLY A 182 2.40 -10.54 -13.39
CA GLY A 182 2.53 -9.56 -12.32
C GLY A 182 3.42 -10.04 -11.18
N LEU A 183 3.33 -11.32 -10.80
CA LEU A 183 4.19 -11.93 -9.79
C LEU A 183 5.64 -11.97 -10.27
N LEU A 184 5.91 -12.52 -11.46
CA LEU A 184 7.26 -12.60 -12.00
C LEU A 184 7.90 -11.22 -12.21
N SER A 185 7.13 -10.23 -12.68
CA SER A 185 7.60 -8.85 -12.84
C SER A 185 8.01 -8.25 -11.49
N TRP A 186 7.23 -8.48 -10.44
CA TRP A 186 7.60 -8.04 -9.10
C TRP A 186 8.85 -8.76 -8.57
N LEU A 187 8.94 -10.08 -8.73
CA LEU A 187 10.12 -10.83 -8.29
C LEU A 187 11.39 -10.35 -9.03
N HIS A 188 11.28 -10.06 -10.34
CA HIS A 188 12.36 -9.45 -11.11
C HIS A 188 12.73 -8.03 -10.62
N ASP A 189 11.74 -7.16 -10.38
CA ASP A 189 11.94 -5.82 -9.81
C ASP A 189 12.71 -5.88 -8.47
N CYS A 190 12.59 -6.99 -7.71
CA CYS A 190 13.28 -7.15 -6.44
C CYS A 190 14.80 -7.35 -6.60
N VAL A 191 15.23 -7.92 -7.73
CA VAL A 191 16.61 -8.39 -7.98
C VAL A 191 17.27 -7.71 -9.18
N SER A 192 16.61 -6.74 -9.80
CA SER A 192 17.11 -6.00 -10.95
C SER A 192 17.01 -4.49 -10.75
N PRO A 193 17.98 -3.69 -11.22
CA PRO A 193 17.83 -2.24 -11.32
C PRO A 193 16.99 -1.82 -12.53
N ARG A 194 16.57 -2.76 -13.39
CA ARG A 194 15.72 -2.52 -14.55
C ARG A 194 14.31 -2.98 -14.22
N SER A 195 13.30 -2.17 -14.53
CA SER A 195 11.90 -2.57 -14.35
C SER A 195 11.24 -2.74 -15.71
N PHE A 196 10.62 -3.89 -15.92
CA PHE A 196 9.83 -4.21 -17.10
C PHE A 196 8.89 -5.39 -16.81
N GLU A 197 7.85 -5.55 -17.63
CA GLU A 197 6.94 -6.67 -17.52
C GLU A 197 7.62 -7.98 -17.94
N VAL A 198 7.59 -8.98 -17.05
CA VAL A 198 8.12 -10.32 -17.29
C VAL A 198 6.98 -11.26 -17.65
N ARG A 199 7.01 -11.78 -18.88
CA ARG A 199 6.06 -12.82 -19.31
C ARG A 199 6.46 -14.19 -18.74
N PRO A 200 5.49 -15.05 -18.40
CA PRO A 200 5.77 -16.40 -17.96
C PRO A 200 6.55 -17.18 -19.03
N PRO A 201 7.66 -17.86 -18.67
CA PRO A 201 8.43 -18.65 -19.63
C PRO A 201 7.63 -19.88 -20.08
N GLU A 202 7.88 -20.36 -21.31
CA GLU A 202 7.24 -21.59 -21.83
C GLU A 202 7.50 -22.80 -20.93
N THR A 203 8.70 -22.86 -20.34
CA THR A 203 9.04 -23.82 -19.29
C THR A 203 9.04 -23.09 -17.95
N PRO A 204 8.05 -23.31 -17.08
CA PRO A 204 7.87 -22.58 -15.82
C PRO A 204 8.83 -23.03 -14.71
N MET A 205 10.13 -23.18 -14.99
CA MET A 205 11.16 -23.64 -14.07
C MET A 205 12.45 -22.84 -14.21
N PHE A 206 13.33 -22.96 -13.21
CA PHE A 206 14.59 -22.20 -13.10
C PHE A 206 14.35 -20.69 -13.04
N LEU A 207 13.29 -20.29 -12.32
CA LEU A 207 12.89 -18.88 -12.20
C LEU A 207 13.98 -18.01 -11.56
N ASP A 208 14.73 -18.54 -10.62
CA ASP A 208 15.91 -17.90 -10.04
C ASP A 208 16.91 -17.44 -11.10
N GLY A 209 17.27 -18.30 -12.06
CA GLY A 209 18.19 -17.97 -13.13
C GLY A 209 17.55 -17.12 -14.23
N TRP A 210 16.25 -17.28 -14.46
CA TRP A 210 15.51 -16.50 -15.46
C TRP A 210 15.28 -15.04 -15.02
N LEU A 211 14.97 -14.82 -13.74
CA LEU A 211 14.67 -13.51 -13.18
C LEU A 211 15.93 -12.73 -12.77
N ALA A 212 17.03 -13.41 -12.43
CA ALA A 212 18.28 -12.75 -12.07
C ALA A 212 19.05 -12.29 -13.32
N ASP A 213 18.84 -11.04 -13.73
CA ASP A 213 19.48 -10.45 -14.92
C ASP A 213 20.61 -9.44 -14.59
N ALA A 214 20.92 -9.28 -13.30
CA ALA A 214 21.95 -8.39 -12.78
C ALA A 214 22.90 -9.14 -11.85
N ASP A 215 24.20 -8.85 -11.97
CA ASP A 215 25.21 -9.43 -11.10
C ASP A 215 25.16 -8.81 -9.70
N LEU A 216 25.25 -9.64 -8.66
CA LEU A 216 25.42 -9.18 -7.29
C LEU A 216 26.90 -9.21 -6.91
N THR A 217 27.48 -8.03 -6.70
CA THR A 217 28.80 -7.91 -6.05
C THR A 217 28.58 -7.71 -4.55
N GLY A 218 29.02 -8.67 -3.74
CA GLY A 218 28.92 -8.57 -2.28
C GLY A 218 30.04 -7.76 -1.61
N GLY A 219 30.23 -7.96 -0.31
CA GLY A 219 31.26 -7.28 0.49
C GLY A 219 30.75 -6.04 1.22
N ILE A 220 31.67 -5.15 1.62
CA ILE A 220 31.38 -3.95 2.44
C ILE A 220 30.62 -2.88 1.64
N ALA A 221 30.78 -2.87 0.31
CA ALA A 221 30.12 -1.92 -0.57
C ALA A 221 29.43 -2.69 -1.70
N PRO A 222 28.27 -3.30 -1.40
CA PRO A 222 27.62 -4.19 -2.35
C PRO A 222 27.06 -3.41 -3.55
N ARG A 223 27.00 -4.09 -4.70
CA ARG A 223 26.45 -3.55 -5.96
C ARG A 223 25.53 -4.55 -6.60
N LEU A 224 24.46 -4.04 -7.23
CA LEU A 224 23.55 -4.80 -8.06
C LEU A 224 23.64 -4.28 -9.50
N GLY A 225 24.23 -5.07 -10.37
CA GLY A 225 24.65 -4.63 -11.70
C GLY A 225 25.64 -3.46 -11.59
N ASP A 226 25.30 -2.35 -12.24
CA ASP A 226 26.09 -1.12 -12.22
C ASP A 226 25.76 -0.18 -11.04
N ARG A 227 24.74 -0.49 -10.23
CA ARG A 227 24.25 0.36 -9.14
C ARG A 227 24.87 -0.01 -7.79
N TRP A 228 25.13 0.99 -6.96
CA TRP A 228 25.52 0.82 -5.56
C TRP A 228 24.32 0.55 -4.70
N LEU A 229 24.40 -0.50 -3.88
CA LEU A 229 23.34 -0.94 -2.98
C LEU A 229 23.68 -0.52 -1.55
N LYS A 230 22.74 0.17 -0.89
CA LYS A 230 22.79 0.39 0.57
C LYS A 230 21.50 -0.12 1.19
N VAL A 231 21.62 -0.68 2.39
CA VAL A 231 20.49 -1.17 3.17
C VAL A 231 20.51 -0.49 4.53
N VAL A 232 19.37 0.03 4.96
CA VAL A 232 19.15 0.56 6.30
C VAL A 232 18.25 -0.42 7.03
N SER A 233 18.73 -0.96 8.15
CA SER A 233 17.97 -1.90 8.97
C SER A 233 17.52 -1.26 10.27
N VAL A 234 16.30 -1.57 10.68
CA VAL A 234 15.81 -1.18 12.02
C VAL A 234 16.27 -2.21 13.04
N ARG A 235 17.12 -1.79 13.98
CA ARG A 235 17.70 -2.66 15.02
C ARG A 235 16.89 -2.66 16.31
N GLY A 236 16.00 -1.68 16.50
CA GLY A 236 15.08 -1.66 17.62
C GLY A 236 13.90 -0.74 17.38
N LEU A 237 12.82 -1.07 18.09
CA LEU A 237 11.52 -0.44 17.96
C LEU A 237 11.33 0.63 19.04
N PRO A 238 10.51 1.66 18.80
CA PRO A 238 10.11 2.61 19.84
C PRO A 238 9.31 1.92 20.95
N SER A 239 9.13 2.60 22.08
CA SER A 239 8.33 2.11 23.21
C SER A 239 6.85 1.96 22.90
N VAL A 240 6.35 2.69 21.90
CA VAL A 240 4.95 2.64 21.44
C VAL A 240 4.93 2.67 19.90
N THR A 241 4.10 1.83 19.31
CA THR A 241 3.81 1.82 17.87
C THR A 241 2.40 2.35 17.61
N ARG A 242 2.19 2.97 16.44
CA ARG A 242 0.89 3.45 15.98
C ARG A 242 0.82 3.36 14.45
N PRO A 243 -0.36 3.25 13.84
CA PRO A 243 -0.51 3.37 12.39
C PRO A 243 0.06 4.69 11.88
N GLY A 244 0.65 4.67 10.69
CA GLY A 244 1.27 5.84 10.08
C GLY A 244 2.63 6.24 10.69
N LEU A 245 3.23 5.40 11.55
CA LEU A 245 4.54 5.72 12.16
C LEU A 245 5.64 5.99 11.11
N LEU A 246 5.49 5.42 9.91
CA LEU A 246 6.53 5.38 8.90
C LEU A 246 6.25 6.28 7.68
N ASP A 247 5.25 7.16 7.80
CA ASP A 247 4.83 8.08 6.75
C ASP A 247 5.91 9.06 6.33
N ALA A 248 6.86 9.36 7.24
CA ALA A 248 8.01 10.21 6.96
C ALA A 248 8.86 9.69 5.78
N LEU A 249 8.89 8.37 5.55
CA LEU A 249 9.55 7.79 4.38
C LEU A 249 8.84 8.19 3.08
N GLY A 250 7.52 8.38 3.10
CA GLY A 250 6.72 8.80 1.96
C GLY A 250 7.03 10.23 1.48
N ALA A 251 7.73 11.04 2.27
CA ALA A 251 8.14 12.39 1.88
C ALA A 251 9.47 12.44 1.11
N LEU A 252 10.28 11.38 1.18
CA LEU A 252 11.64 11.37 0.61
C LEU A 252 11.60 11.47 -0.92
N PRO A 253 12.39 12.37 -1.54
CA PRO A 253 12.31 12.65 -2.98
C PRO A 253 13.24 11.73 -3.80
N PHE A 254 13.22 10.43 -3.53
CA PHE A 254 13.99 9.44 -4.26
C PHE A 254 13.41 8.04 -4.14
N ASP A 255 13.85 7.17 -5.05
CA ASP A 255 13.48 5.76 -5.09
C ASP A 255 14.10 4.97 -3.92
N TYR A 256 13.29 4.12 -3.29
CA TYR A 256 13.71 3.10 -2.35
C TYR A 256 12.70 1.95 -2.26
N ARG A 257 13.15 0.79 -1.79
CA ARG A 257 12.29 -0.35 -1.42
C ARG A 257 12.33 -0.57 0.08
N TRP A 258 11.20 -0.34 0.75
CA TRP A 258 11.02 -0.64 2.17
C TRP A 258 10.26 -1.95 2.32
N THR A 259 10.85 -2.91 3.04
CA THR A 259 10.27 -4.23 3.27
C THR A 259 10.14 -4.54 4.76
N ALA A 260 8.98 -5.05 5.14
CA ALA A 260 8.74 -5.73 6.40
C ALA A 260 8.61 -7.23 6.16
N ARG A 261 9.53 -8.01 6.73
CA ARG A 261 9.43 -9.46 6.77
C ARG A 261 8.99 -9.92 8.14
N TRP A 262 7.95 -10.73 8.22
CA TRP A 262 7.48 -11.34 9.46
C TRP A 262 7.40 -12.86 9.34
N ILE A 263 7.91 -13.58 10.34
CA ILE A 263 7.90 -15.05 10.38
C ILE A 263 7.03 -15.47 11.56
N GLY A 264 5.91 -16.12 11.26
CA GLY A 264 4.91 -16.50 12.24
C GLY A 264 5.37 -17.61 13.16
N LEU A 265 4.84 -17.62 14.39
CA LEU A 265 5.04 -18.68 15.37
C LEU A 265 3.69 -19.20 15.85
N GLU A 266 3.59 -20.52 15.95
CA GLU A 266 2.50 -21.17 16.68
C GLU A 266 2.51 -20.77 18.14
N LYS A 267 1.33 -20.77 18.77
CA LYS A 267 1.13 -20.38 20.17
C LYS A 267 2.13 -21.03 21.14
N PRO A 268 2.44 -22.34 21.08
CA PRO A 268 3.41 -22.96 21.99
C PRO A 268 4.86 -22.50 21.75
N GLU A 269 5.23 -22.17 20.51
CA GLU A 269 6.57 -21.69 20.17
C GLU A 269 6.76 -20.23 20.62
N ALA A 270 5.75 -19.39 20.37
CA ALA A 270 5.69 -18.03 20.86
C ALA A 270 5.79 -17.98 22.40
N GLU A 271 5.03 -18.81 23.12
CA GLU A 271 5.08 -18.89 24.57
C GLU A 271 6.48 -19.24 25.09
N ARG A 272 7.15 -20.23 24.47
CA ARG A 272 8.52 -20.62 24.85
C ARG A 272 9.50 -19.47 24.68
N GLU A 273 9.41 -18.72 23.57
CA GLU A 273 10.30 -17.59 23.30
C GLU A 273 10.03 -16.41 24.25
N ILE A 274 8.77 -16.11 24.56
CA ILE A 274 8.42 -15.08 25.56
C ILE A 274 8.90 -15.48 26.95
N VAL A 275 8.71 -16.74 27.38
CA VAL A 275 9.21 -17.23 28.67
C VAL A 275 10.74 -17.17 28.73
N LYS A 276 11.44 -17.45 27.63
CA LYS A 276 12.90 -17.33 27.52
C LYS A 276 13.35 -15.86 27.61
N LEU A 277 12.61 -14.92 27.03
CA LEU A 277 12.84 -13.48 27.20
C LEU A 277 12.62 -13.06 28.66
N ARG A 278 11.49 -13.46 29.26
CA ARG A 278 11.17 -13.19 30.67
C ARG A 278 12.26 -13.68 31.62
N LYS A 279 12.74 -14.92 31.45
CA LYS A 279 13.84 -15.48 32.25
C LYS A 279 15.13 -14.68 32.12
N ARG A 280 15.47 -14.21 30.92
CA ARG A 280 16.65 -13.37 30.68
C ARG A 280 16.56 -12.02 31.41
N TRP A 281 15.40 -11.36 31.34
CA TRP A 281 15.18 -10.09 32.04
C TRP A 281 15.11 -10.26 33.56
N PHE A 282 14.43 -11.29 34.04
CA PHE A 282 14.39 -11.62 35.47
C PHE A 282 15.79 -11.89 36.05
N ALA A 283 16.65 -12.60 35.31
CA ALA A 283 18.03 -12.84 35.71
C ALA A 283 18.87 -11.56 35.75
N LYS A 284 18.60 -10.58 34.85
CA LYS A 284 19.25 -9.27 34.88
C LYS A 284 18.81 -8.39 36.06
N ARG A 285 17.59 -8.60 36.57
CA ARG A 285 17.04 -7.85 37.72
C ARG A 285 17.90 -7.95 38.97
N LYS A 286 18.65 -9.05 39.14
CA LYS A 286 19.57 -9.25 40.26
C LYS A 286 20.98 -9.52 39.73
N GLY A 287 21.88 -8.55 39.89
CA GLY A 287 23.30 -8.75 39.58
C GLY A 287 23.87 -9.94 40.36
N VAL A 288 24.77 -10.71 39.74
CA VAL A 288 25.37 -11.92 40.35
C VAL A 288 25.95 -11.64 41.75
N GLY A 289 26.52 -10.46 41.97
CA GLY A 289 27.04 -10.03 43.27
C GLY A 289 25.97 -9.75 44.34
N VAL A 290 24.76 -9.34 43.95
CA VAL A 290 23.63 -9.12 44.87
C VAL A 290 23.03 -10.45 45.31
N LEU A 291 22.85 -11.40 44.38
CA LEU A 291 22.44 -12.77 44.71
C LEU A 291 23.42 -13.47 45.66
N LEU A 292 24.72 -13.29 45.41
CA LEU A 292 25.77 -13.83 46.28
C LEU A 292 25.77 -13.16 47.66
N ARG A 293 25.52 -11.85 47.71
CA ARG A 293 25.44 -11.09 48.96
C ARG A 293 24.21 -11.49 49.78
N GLU A 294 23.02 -11.58 49.19
CA GLU A 294 21.78 -12.02 49.86
C GLU A 294 21.90 -13.45 50.41
N ALA A 295 22.56 -14.35 49.67
CA ALA A 295 22.81 -15.73 50.13
C ALA A 295 23.74 -15.79 51.37
N ILE A 296 24.63 -14.80 51.53
CA ILE A 296 25.57 -14.69 52.65
C ILE A 296 24.98 -13.86 53.80
N THR A 297 24.27 -12.76 53.51
CA THR A 297 23.82 -11.78 54.50
C THR A 297 22.37 -11.98 54.96
N LYS A 298 21.56 -12.81 54.28
CA LYS A 298 20.12 -13.03 54.55
C LYS A 298 19.26 -11.74 54.63
N GLU A 299 19.79 -10.61 54.18
CA GLU A 299 19.10 -9.33 54.08
C GLU A 299 18.76 -9.09 52.62
N GLU A 300 17.48 -8.97 52.29
CA GLU A 300 17.04 -8.58 50.95
C GLU A 300 17.47 -7.14 50.69
N VAL A 301 18.30 -6.94 49.67
CA VAL A 301 18.75 -5.59 49.28
C VAL A 301 17.79 -5.06 48.22
N PRO A 302 17.11 -3.92 48.44
CA PRO A 302 16.24 -3.31 47.44
C PRO A 302 17.07 -2.55 46.40
N LEU A 303 17.85 -3.28 45.61
CA LEU A 303 18.44 -2.77 44.36
C LEU A 303 17.78 -3.52 43.21
N LEU A 304 16.54 -3.11 42.92
CA LEU A 304 15.80 -3.57 41.75
C LEU A 304 16.23 -2.72 40.56
N ASP A 305 16.84 -3.36 39.55
CA ASP A 305 16.90 -2.76 38.22
C ASP A 305 15.45 -2.59 37.72
N THR A 306 14.96 -1.36 37.76
CA THR A 306 13.57 -0.99 37.45
C THR A 306 13.23 -1.27 35.99
N ASP A 307 14.21 -1.20 35.08
CA ASP A 307 14.03 -1.55 33.67
C ASP A 307 13.82 -3.06 33.50
N ALA A 308 14.67 -3.87 34.15
CA ALA A 308 14.51 -5.33 34.14
C ALA A 308 13.16 -5.78 34.75
N ALA A 309 12.66 -5.07 35.77
CA ALA A 309 11.33 -5.31 36.34
C ALA A 309 10.21 -4.97 35.33
N SER A 310 10.24 -3.78 34.72
CA SER A 310 9.27 -3.38 33.69
C SER A 310 9.27 -4.33 32.49
N LYS A 311 10.43 -4.77 32.01
CA LYS A 311 10.54 -5.78 30.93
C LYS A 311 9.98 -7.15 31.31
N THR A 312 10.02 -7.50 32.60
CA THR A 312 9.38 -8.73 33.09
C THR A 312 7.86 -8.59 33.02
N GLU A 313 7.31 -7.45 33.46
CA GLU A 313 5.88 -7.14 33.37
C GLU A 313 5.38 -7.09 31.92
N GLU A 314 6.16 -6.51 30.99
CA GLU A 314 5.86 -6.54 29.55
C GLU A 314 5.74 -7.98 29.03
N CYS A 315 6.62 -8.89 29.47
CA CYS A 315 6.55 -10.29 29.08
C CYS A 315 5.29 -10.99 29.66
N ASP A 316 4.90 -10.66 30.89
CA ASP A 316 3.69 -11.22 31.50
C ASP A 316 2.42 -10.70 30.79
N GLY A 317 2.40 -9.43 30.40
CA GLY A 317 1.35 -8.87 29.53
C GLY A 317 1.29 -9.55 28.16
N ALA A 318 2.45 -9.83 27.55
CA ALA A 318 2.53 -10.56 26.27
C ALA A 318 1.99 -12.00 26.39
N LEU A 319 2.30 -12.70 27.48
CA LEU A 319 1.77 -14.03 27.77
C LEU A 319 0.24 -14.00 27.97
N ALA A 320 -0.27 -12.99 28.67
CA ALA A 320 -1.71 -12.81 28.86
C ALA A 320 -2.44 -12.54 27.53
N ALA A 321 -1.89 -11.66 26.69
CA ALA A 321 -2.45 -11.34 25.37
C ALA A 321 -2.42 -12.55 24.42
N LEU A 322 -1.33 -13.32 24.42
CA LEU A 322 -1.22 -14.58 23.67
C LEU A 322 -2.20 -15.63 24.20
N GLY A 323 -2.35 -15.75 25.53
CA GLY A 323 -3.29 -16.67 26.17
C GLY A 323 -4.75 -16.37 25.82
N ALA A 324 -5.11 -15.08 25.78
CA ALA A 324 -6.43 -14.57 25.40
C ALA A 324 -6.67 -14.53 23.88
N GLU A 325 -5.70 -14.92 23.06
CA GLU A 325 -5.79 -14.95 21.59
C GLU A 325 -6.08 -13.59 20.95
N SER A 326 -5.70 -12.51 21.65
CA SER A 326 -5.81 -11.13 21.17
C SER A 326 -4.84 -10.84 20.01
N CYS A 327 -3.69 -11.52 19.99
CA CYS A 327 -2.66 -11.40 18.96
C CYS A 327 -1.85 -12.70 18.83
N ALA A 328 -1.13 -12.84 17.72
CA ALA A 328 -0.05 -13.83 17.59
C ALA A 328 1.31 -13.13 17.70
N PHE A 329 2.38 -13.92 17.77
CA PHE A 329 3.75 -13.41 17.81
C PHE A 329 4.58 -14.02 16.68
N GLY A 330 5.59 -13.28 16.26
CA GLY A 330 6.53 -13.72 15.25
C GLY A 330 7.75 -12.83 15.19
N TYR A 331 8.71 -13.21 14.34
CA TYR A 331 9.95 -12.50 14.19
C TYR A 331 9.85 -11.46 13.07
N LEU A 332 10.12 -10.20 13.37
CA LEU A 332 10.07 -9.09 12.42
C LEU A 332 11.48 -8.65 11.98
N THR A 333 11.64 -8.41 10.69
CA THR A 333 12.81 -7.72 10.11
C THR A 333 12.29 -6.54 9.28
N LEU A 334 12.79 -5.33 9.54
CA LEU A 334 12.48 -4.13 8.75
C LEU A 334 13.75 -3.64 8.07
N THR A 335 13.71 -3.53 6.74
CA THR A 335 14.84 -3.06 5.93
C THR A 335 14.37 -2.08 4.87
N VAL A 336 15.18 -1.06 4.59
CA VAL A 336 14.99 -0.13 3.48
C VAL A 336 16.23 -0.20 2.61
N SER A 337 16.05 -0.57 1.35
CA SER A 337 17.13 -0.68 0.37
C SER A 337 17.06 0.45 -0.64
N VAL A 338 18.24 0.93 -1.07
CA VAL A 338 18.37 1.98 -2.08
C VAL A 338 19.47 1.63 -3.07
N LEU A 339 19.21 1.96 -4.33
CA LEU A 339 20.15 1.84 -5.44
C LEU A 339 20.49 3.24 -5.96
N ASP A 340 21.77 3.47 -6.27
CA ASP A 340 22.23 4.70 -6.92
C ASP A 340 23.36 4.41 -7.93
N ALA A 341 23.58 5.31 -8.88
CA ALA A 341 24.70 5.22 -9.82
C ALA A 341 26.06 5.45 -9.14
N SER A 342 26.12 6.21 -8.03
CA SER A 342 27.34 6.46 -7.26
C SER A 342 27.25 6.01 -5.80
N ASP A 343 28.39 5.66 -5.19
CA ASP A 343 28.45 5.26 -3.78
C ASP A 343 28.09 6.44 -2.87
N GLU A 344 28.51 7.65 -3.25
CA GLU A 344 28.17 8.88 -2.54
C GLU A 344 26.66 9.13 -2.57
N GLY A 345 26.01 8.93 -3.72
CA GLY A 345 24.57 9.07 -3.88
C GLY A 345 23.79 8.06 -3.05
N ALA A 346 24.16 6.77 -3.14
CA ALA A 346 23.54 5.71 -2.35
C ALA A 346 23.71 5.96 -0.85
N THR A 347 24.90 6.40 -0.43
CA THR A 347 25.19 6.74 0.98
C THR A 347 24.39 7.94 1.46
N ALA A 348 24.24 8.98 0.65
CA ALA A 348 23.43 10.16 0.99
C ALA A 348 21.95 9.80 1.17
N ARG A 349 21.39 8.99 0.26
CA ARG A 349 20.00 8.50 0.37
C ARG A 349 19.82 7.61 1.60
N ALA A 350 20.75 6.69 1.85
CA ALA A 350 20.72 5.83 3.03
C ALA A 350 20.75 6.64 4.35
N ARG A 351 21.55 7.71 4.42
CA ARG A 351 21.56 8.63 5.58
C ARG A 351 20.23 9.38 5.74
N ALA A 352 19.61 9.80 4.65
CA ALA A 352 18.29 10.44 4.70
C ALA A 352 17.21 9.48 5.21
N ILE A 353 17.23 8.22 4.78
CA ILE A 353 16.37 7.16 5.29
C ILE A 353 16.62 6.91 6.78
N GLU A 354 17.89 6.72 7.18
CA GLU A 354 18.28 6.52 8.57
C GLU A 354 17.80 7.67 9.46
N ALA A 355 17.96 8.93 9.02
CA ALA A 355 17.47 10.10 9.73
C ALA A 355 15.93 10.11 9.85
N ALA A 356 15.21 9.80 8.77
CA ALA A 356 13.74 9.75 8.77
C ALA A 356 13.20 8.69 9.74
N LEU A 357 13.80 7.50 9.76
CA LEU A 357 13.44 6.42 10.69
C LEU A 357 13.76 6.79 12.15
N ASN A 358 14.97 7.31 12.40
CA ASN A 358 15.39 7.71 13.75
C ASN A 358 14.52 8.85 14.32
N ALA A 359 14.06 9.77 13.46
CA ALA A 359 13.12 10.83 13.87
C ALA A 359 11.77 10.29 14.39
N GLN A 360 11.39 9.07 13.98
CA GLN A 360 10.18 8.37 14.46
C GLN A 360 10.46 7.47 15.67
N GLY A 361 11.67 7.51 16.24
CA GLY A 361 12.06 6.72 17.42
C GLY A 361 12.47 5.27 17.13
N LEU A 362 12.60 4.90 15.85
CA LEU A 362 13.16 3.61 15.44
C LEU A 362 14.68 3.69 15.50
N MET A 363 15.36 2.67 16.03
CA MET A 363 16.83 2.62 16.00
C MET A 363 17.32 2.08 14.66
N ALA A 364 17.38 2.95 13.66
CA ALA A 364 17.83 2.61 12.31
C ALA A 364 19.35 2.73 12.18
N ARG A 365 19.95 1.84 11.37
CA ARG A 365 21.37 1.91 11.02
C ARG A 365 21.62 1.44 9.59
N ILE A 366 22.47 2.17 8.88
CA ILE A 366 23.03 1.72 7.59
C ILE A 366 23.87 0.46 7.82
N GLU A 367 23.53 -0.64 7.15
CA GLU A 367 24.26 -1.90 7.27
C GLU A 367 25.60 -1.86 6.53
N ASP A 368 26.57 -2.58 7.10
CA ASP A 368 27.93 -2.72 6.61
C ASP A 368 28.17 -4.17 6.11
N LEU A 369 28.72 -5.04 6.95
CA LEU A 369 29.00 -6.45 6.64
C LEU A 369 27.72 -7.28 6.43
N ASN A 370 26.61 -6.87 7.04
CA ASN A 370 25.31 -7.53 6.94
C ASN A 370 24.45 -7.00 5.78
N ALA A 371 24.95 -6.07 4.95
CA ALA A 371 24.14 -5.41 3.92
C ALA A 371 23.53 -6.41 2.94
N VAL A 372 24.30 -7.39 2.44
CA VAL A 372 23.81 -8.40 1.51
C VAL A 372 22.77 -9.31 2.17
N GLU A 373 23.02 -9.80 3.39
CA GLU A 373 22.08 -10.65 4.12
C GLU A 373 20.78 -9.91 4.45
N ALA A 374 20.86 -8.64 4.84
CA ALA A 374 19.71 -7.80 5.08
C ALA A 374 18.88 -7.57 3.80
N TRP A 375 19.54 -7.33 2.66
CA TRP A 375 18.87 -7.21 1.36
C TRP A 375 18.24 -8.53 0.91
N LEU A 376 18.94 -9.66 1.01
CA LEU A 376 18.37 -10.97 0.70
C LEU A 376 17.15 -11.29 1.57
N GLY A 377 17.17 -10.89 2.85
CA GLY A 377 16.02 -11.02 3.75
C GLY A 377 14.78 -10.23 3.32
N SER A 378 14.93 -9.24 2.45
CA SER A 378 13.81 -8.49 1.85
C SER A 378 13.15 -9.21 0.67
N MET A 379 13.74 -10.30 0.15
CA MET A 379 13.21 -11.00 -1.01
C MET A 379 11.95 -11.78 -0.66
N PRO A 380 10.86 -11.66 -1.46
CA PRO A 380 9.68 -12.50 -1.31
C PRO A 380 10.05 -13.99 -1.31
N GLY A 381 9.61 -14.73 -0.28
CA GLY A 381 9.93 -16.15 -0.16
C GLY A 381 11.22 -16.48 0.58
N GLU A 382 11.95 -15.49 1.13
CA GLU A 382 13.21 -15.71 1.87
C GLU A 382 13.05 -15.56 3.41
N PRO A 383 12.78 -16.65 4.15
CA PRO A 383 12.61 -16.62 5.61
C PRO A 383 13.91 -16.83 6.41
N TYR A 384 15.06 -17.08 5.76
CA TYR A 384 16.30 -17.51 6.42
C TYR A 384 17.37 -16.43 6.50
N ALA A 385 17.53 -15.60 5.47
CA ALA A 385 18.52 -14.53 5.47
C ALA A 385 18.31 -13.53 6.61
N ASP A 386 19.35 -12.79 7.00
CA ASP A 386 19.38 -11.88 8.15
C ASP A 386 19.17 -12.55 9.54
N VAL A 387 20.11 -12.25 10.43
CA VAL A 387 20.25 -12.92 11.72
C VAL A 387 19.41 -12.25 12.81
N ARG A 388 19.12 -10.94 12.67
CA ARG A 388 18.39 -10.19 13.70
C ARG A 388 16.89 -10.36 13.54
N ARG A 389 16.26 -10.89 14.58
CA ARG A 389 14.86 -11.32 14.59
C ARG A 389 14.18 -10.91 15.90
N PRO A 390 13.87 -9.62 16.11
CA PRO A 390 13.06 -9.19 17.25
C PRO A 390 11.69 -9.87 17.22
N LEU A 391 11.25 -10.34 18.39
CA LEU A 391 9.92 -10.92 18.57
C LEU A 391 8.90 -9.78 18.74
N VAL A 392 7.85 -9.77 17.92
CA VAL A 392 6.79 -8.76 17.96
C VAL A 392 5.41 -9.41 17.90
N SER A 393 4.41 -8.74 18.46
CA SER A 393 3.01 -9.14 18.32
C SER A 393 2.45 -8.72 16.95
N THR A 394 1.39 -9.39 16.48
CA THR A 394 0.67 -9.00 15.26
C THR A 394 0.01 -7.61 15.35
N LEU A 395 -0.27 -7.13 16.56
CA LEU A 395 -0.75 -5.76 16.81
C LEU A 395 0.33 -4.72 16.51
N ASN A 396 1.56 -4.96 16.98
CA ASN A 396 2.69 -4.08 16.65
C ASN A 396 3.11 -4.24 15.19
N LEU A 397 3.00 -5.45 14.64
CA LEU A 397 3.24 -5.69 13.21
C LEU A 397 2.32 -4.81 12.36
N ALA A 398 1.01 -4.80 12.63
CA ALA A 398 0.04 -3.99 11.88
C ALA A 398 0.39 -2.49 11.87
N ASP A 399 0.99 -1.97 12.94
CA ASP A 399 1.47 -0.58 13.02
C ASP A 399 2.76 -0.33 12.22
N LEU A 400 3.57 -1.37 12.01
CA LEU A 400 4.90 -1.31 11.41
C LEU A 400 4.93 -1.77 9.94
N LEU A 401 3.82 -2.28 9.40
CA LEU A 401 3.78 -2.69 8.01
C LEU A 401 3.82 -1.47 7.06
N PRO A 402 4.50 -1.59 5.91
CA PRO A 402 4.52 -0.58 4.85
C PRO A 402 3.22 -0.57 4.05
N ILE A 403 2.13 -0.23 4.73
CA ILE A 403 0.78 -0.24 4.14
C ILE A 403 0.21 1.15 3.93
N SER A 404 0.85 2.20 4.43
CA SER A 404 0.29 3.54 4.44
C SER A 404 1.09 4.48 3.53
N ALA A 405 0.40 5.20 2.65
CA ALA A 405 1.00 6.17 1.73
C ALA A 405 -0.02 7.23 1.31
N VAL A 406 0.48 8.41 0.93
CA VAL A 406 -0.33 9.42 0.23
C VAL A 406 -0.81 8.83 -1.08
N TRP A 407 -2.13 8.83 -1.29
CA TRP A 407 -2.69 8.26 -2.51
C TRP A 407 -2.43 9.18 -3.71
N ALA A 408 -1.81 8.64 -4.76
CA ALA A 408 -1.48 9.42 -5.96
C ALA A 408 -2.66 9.61 -6.94
N GLY A 409 -3.85 9.13 -6.59
CA GLY A 409 -5.00 9.06 -7.50
C GLY A 409 -4.87 7.97 -8.57
N PRO A 410 -5.93 7.67 -9.33
CA PRO A 410 -5.87 6.69 -10.40
C PRO A 410 -5.04 7.20 -11.59
N SER A 411 -4.40 6.28 -12.31
CA SER A 411 -3.63 6.61 -13.52
C SER A 411 -4.50 7.06 -14.70
N GLU A 412 -5.78 6.70 -14.68
CA GLU A 412 -6.78 6.95 -15.73
C GLU A 412 -8.18 7.08 -15.10
N ASP A 413 -9.12 7.65 -15.85
CA ASP A 413 -10.55 7.61 -15.55
C ASP A 413 -11.18 6.41 -16.27
N ALA A 414 -11.38 5.31 -15.55
CA ALA A 414 -11.84 4.04 -16.12
C ALA A 414 -13.27 4.13 -16.71
N CYS A 415 -14.11 5.06 -16.26
CA CYS A 415 -15.45 5.26 -16.80
C CYS A 415 -15.41 5.91 -18.20
N LEU A 416 -14.42 6.77 -18.42
CA LEU A 416 -14.25 7.53 -19.66
C LEU A 416 -13.19 6.95 -20.60
N ASP A 417 -12.51 5.88 -20.19
CA ASP A 417 -11.39 5.27 -20.91
C ASP A 417 -10.35 6.33 -21.35
N GLY A 418 -9.96 7.18 -20.40
CA GLY A 418 -9.16 8.36 -20.70
C GLY A 418 -8.27 8.84 -19.55
N PRO A 419 -7.42 9.84 -19.76
CA PRO A 419 -6.52 10.36 -18.73
C PRO A 419 -7.31 10.98 -17.57
N PRO A 420 -6.70 11.10 -16.36
CA PRO A 420 -7.34 11.77 -15.24
C PRO A 420 -7.70 13.22 -15.60
N LEU A 421 -8.74 13.75 -14.97
CA LEU A 421 -9.27 15.08 -15.27
C LEU A 421 -8.23 16.18 -15.00
N ALA A 422 -7.42 16.02 -13.96
CA ALA A 422 -6.34 16.94 -13.66
C ALA A 422 -5.21 16.26 -12.88
N THR A 423 -4.01 16.84 -12.93
CA THR A 423 -2.90 16.47 -12.05
C THR A 423 -2.53 17.64 -11.14
N ALA A 424 -2.48 17.37 -9.84
CA ALA A 424 -2.04 18.28 -8.79
C ALA A 424 -0.79 17.72 -8.09
N ARG A 425 -0.14 18.55 -7.25
CA ARG A 425 0.94 18.10 -6.37
C ARG A 425 0.41 18.13 -4.93
N THR A 426 0.63 17.06 -4.18
CA THR A 426 0.27 17.01 -2.76
C THR A 426 1.38 17.62 -1.90
N THR A 427 1.23 17.59 -0.58
CA THR A 427 2.33 17.86 0.33
C THR A 427 3.40 16.78 0.15
N GLY A 428 4.64 17.19 -0.14
CA GLY A 428 5.75 16.27 -0.38
C GLY A 428 6.04 16.06 -1.86
N SER A 429 6.56 14.88 -2.20
CA SER A 429 6.99 14.53 -3.55
C SER A 429 5.98 13.66 -4.31
N THR A 430 4.75 13.48 -3.81
CA THR A 430 3.72 12.64 -4.45
C THR A 430 2.77 13.47 -5.34
N PRO A 431 2.50 13.06 -6.59
CA PRO A 431 1.50 13.72 -7.42
C PRO A 431 0.09 13.22 -7.06
N PHE A 432 -0.95 14.02 -7.31
CA PHE A 432 -2.34 13.58 -7.19
C PHE A 432 -3.06 13.70 -8.54
N ARG A 433 -3.51 12.57 -9.07
CA ARG A 433 -4.30 12.47 -10.30
C ARG A 433 -5.78 12.48 -9.93
N LEU A 434 -6.46 13.58 -10.22
CA LEU A 434 -7.88 13.73 -9.93
C LEU A 434 -8.70 13.08 -11.03
N ALA A 435 -9.47 12.05 -10.67
CA ALA A 435 -10.63 11.57 -11.42
C ALA A 435 -11.90 11.87 -10.61
N LEU A 436 -13.00 12.20 -11.29
CA LEU A 436 -14.27 12.46 -10.62
C LEU A 436 -15.13 11.20 -10.48
N HIS A 437 -14.90 10.19 -11.32
CA HIS A 437 -15.67 8.95 -11.29
C HIS A 437 -15.20 8.01 -10.18
N VAL A 438 -16.15 7.49 -9.43
CA VAL A 438 -15.99 6.30 -8.59
C VAL A 438 -16.92 5.24 -9.15
N GLY A 439 -16.35 4.23 -9.81
CA GLY A 439 -17.13 3.34 -10.67
C GLY A 439 -17.70 4.12 -11.86
N ASP A 440 -19.02 4.09 -12.01
CA ASP A 440 -19.77 4.78 -13.08
C ASP A 440 -20.35 6.14 -12.63
N VAL A 441 -20.11 6.57 -11.39
CA VAL A 441 -20.71 7.80 -10.82
C VAL A 441 -19.68 8.92 -10.70
N GLY A 442 -19.92 10.05 -11.39
CA GLY A 442 -19.04 11.24 -11.42
C GLY A 442 -19.50 12.45 -10.60
N HIS A 443 -20.28 12.27 -9.52
CA HIS A 443 -20.78 13.38 -8.71
C HIS A 443 -19.70 13.96 -7.79
N ALA A 444 -19.57 15.30 -7.78
CA ALA A 444 -18.59 15.99 -6.96
C ALA A 444 -19.18 17.23 -6.26
N MET A 445 -18.67 17.55 -5.07
CA MET A 445 -19.04 18.74 -4.31
C MET A 445 -17.78 19.50 -3.89
N VAL A 446 -17.74 20.81 -4.18
CA VAL A 446 -16.63 21.70 -3.80
C VAL A 446 -17.11 22.66 -2.70
N VAL A 447 -16.51 22.55 -1.51
CA VAL A 447 -16.85 23.36 -0.33
C VAL A 447 -15.65 24.22 0.08
N GLY A 448 -15.92 25.42 0.59
CA GLY A 448 -14.89 26.35 1.06
C GLY A 448 -15.43 27.75 1.33
N PRO A 449 -14.70 28.60 2.06
CA PRO A 449 -15.15 29.96 2.37
C PRO A 449 -15.13 30.88 1.14
N THR A 450 -15.77 32.05 1.22
CA THR A 450 -15.70 33.06 0.16
C THR A 450 -14.26 33.51 -0.05
N GLY A 451 -13.83 33.64 -1.31
CA GLY A 451 -12.45 34.04 -1.66
C GLY A 451 -11.43 32.90 -1.71
N SER A 452 -11.79 31.65 -1.35
CA SER A 452 -10.84 30.51 -1.35
C SER A 452 -10.52 29.93 -2.74
N GLY A 453 -11.02 30.54 -3.82
CA GLY A 453 -10.80 30.05 -5.19
C GLY A 453 -11.79 29.01 -5.71
N LYS A 454 -12.90 28.71 -5.02
CA LYS A 454 -13.90 27.70 -5.46
C LYS A 454 -14.35 27.86 -6.93
N SER A 455 -14.77 29.07 -7.31
CA SER A 455 -15.24 29.33 -8.68
C SER A 455 -14.13 29.16 -9.72
N ALA A 456 -12.88 29.50 -9.36
CA ALA A 456 -11.72 29.29 -10.22
C ALA A 456 -11.42 27.80 -10.40
N LEU A 457 -11.51 27.01 -9.33
CA LEU A 457 -11.38 25.54 -9.40
C LEU A 457 -12.47 24.92 -10.29
N LEU A 458 -13.74 25.28 -10.10
CA LEU A 458 -14.84 24.76 -10.91
C LEU A 458 -14.68 25.13 -12.39
N ALA A 459 -14.27 26.36 -12.70
CA ALA A 459 -13.99 26.78 -14.06
C ALA A 459 -12.80 26.02 -14.67
N PHE A 460 -11.74 25.78 -13.89
CA PHE A 460 -10.61 24.97 -14.30
C PHE A 460 -11.03 23.53 -14.62
N LEU A 461 -11.71 22.85 -13.69
CA LEU A 461 -12.18 21.47 -13.90
C LEU A 461 -13.09 21.35 -15.12
N ALA A 462 -13.99 22.32 -15.32
CA ALA A 462 -14.86 22.35 -16.49
C ALA A 462 -14.10 22.54 -17.81
N LEU A 463 -13.03 23.34 -17.82
CA LEU A 463 -12.19 23.48 -19.01
C LEU A 463 -11.37 22.21 -19.26
N GLN A 464 -10.88 21.58 -18.20
CA GLN A 464 -10.18 20.30 -18.30
C GLN A 464 -11.08 19.15 -18.77
N TRP A 465 -12.39 19.23 -18.52
CA TRP A 465 -13.37 18.24 -18.96
C TRP A 465 -13.43 18.07 -20.48
N PHE A 466 -13.07 19.12 -21.24
CA PHE A 466 -13.00 19.06 -22.70
C PHE A 466 -11.83 18.23 -23.25
N ARG A 467 -11.06 17.55 -22.39
CA ARG A 467 -10.14 16.48 -22.81
C ARG A 467 -10.86 15.23 -23.27
N TYR A 468 -12.10 15.03 -22.83
CA TYR A 468 -12.88 13.84 -23.16
C TYR A 468 -13.72 14.08 -24.42
N PRO A 469 -13.85 13.06 -25.29
CA PRO A 469 -14.72 13.14 -26.46
C PRO A 469 -16.17 13.49 -26.09
N ASP A 470 -16.85 14.25 -26.96
CA ASP A 470 -18.26 14.64 -26.80
C ASP A 470 -18.59 15.37 -25.47
N ALA A 471 -17.58 15.93 -24.81
CA ALA A 471 -17.71 16.62 -23.54
C ALA A 471 -18.68 17.82 -23.62
N ARG A 472 -19.68 17.84 -22.72
CA ARG A 472 -20.63 18.93 -22.57
C ARG A 472 -20.59 19.52 -21.17
N VAL A 473 -20.44 20.84 -21.09
CA VAL A 473 -20.49 21.60 -19.84
C VAL A 473 -21.70 22.54 -19.84
N VAL A 474 -22.48 22.52 -18.76
CA VAL A 474 -23.58 23.45 -18.52
C VAL A 474 -23.42 24.08 -17.14
N PHE A 475 -23.40 25.41 -17.08
CA PHE A 475 -23.28 26.15 -15.83
C PHE A 475 -24.60 26.80 -15.40
N PHE A 476 -24.99 26.58 -14.15
CA PHE A 476 -25.91 27.46 -13.42
C PHE A 476 -25.09 28.46 -12.61
N ASP A 477 -24.73 29.57 -13.25
CA ASP A 477 -23.71 30.49 -12.74
C ASP A 477 -24.29 31.67 -11.95
N LYS A 478 -24.33 31.53 -10.62
CA LYS A 478 -24.67 32.62 -9.71
C LYS A 478 -23.45 33.52 -9.51
N GLY A 479 -23.57 34.80 -9.87
CA GLY A 479 -22.49 35.79 -9.71
C GLY A 479 -21.58 35.95 -10.93
N ARG A 480 -21.96 35.38 -12.08
CA ARG A 480 -21.27 35.55 -13.38
C ARG A 480 -19.81 35.05 -13.38
N SER A 481 -19.49 34.10 -12.50
CA SER A 481 -18.15 33.58 -12.25
C SER A 481 -17.62 32.65 -13.34
N ALA A 482 -18.51 31.92 -14.03
CA ALA A 482 -18.18 31.03 -15.13
C ALA A 482 -18.22 31.72 -16.50
N ARG A 483 -18.63 33.00 -16.56
CA ARG A 483 -18.77 33.76 -17.82
C ARG A 483 -17.48 33.76 -18.64
N ALA A 484 -16.33 34.02 -18.02
CA ALA A 484 -15.06 34.07 -18.72
C ALA A 484 -14.68 32.72 -19.35
N ALA A 485 -14.75 31.64 -18.57
CA ALA A 485 -14.47 30.28 -19.06
C ALA A 485 -15.46 29.87 -20.17
N THR A 486 -16.74 30.19 -20.02
CA THR A 486 -17.78 29.89 -21.02
C THR A 486 -17.46 30.57 -22.34
N LEU A 487 -17.15 31.87 -22.33
CA LEU A 487 -16.86 32.62 -23.56
C LEU A 487 -15.52 32.19 -24.18
N ALA A 488 -14.50 31.91 -23.37
CA ALA A 488 -13.20 31.45 -23.85
C ALA A 488 -13.28 30.07 -24.53
N ALA A 489 -14.16 29.19 -24.04
CA ALA A 489 -14.44 27.89 -24.66
C ALA A 489 -15.34 27.98 -25.92
N GLY A 490 -15.67 29.19 -26.41
CA GLY A 490 -16.60 29.38 -27.53
C GLY A 490 -18.08 29.12 -27.18
N GLY A 491 -18.38 28.93 -25.89
CA GLY A 491 -19.73 28.69 -25.40
C GLY A 491 -20.60 29.94 -25.36
N ARG A 492 -21.88 29.76 -25.04
CA ARG A 492 -22.87 30.84 -24.96
C ARG A 492 -23.25 31.10 -23.51
N TRP A 493 -22.82 32.25 -22.98
CA TRP A 493 -23.29 32.73 -21.67
C TRP A 493 -24.52 33.62 -21.85
N ARG A 494 -25.59 33.36 -21.09
CA ARG A 494 -26.83 34.13 -21.11
C ARG A 494 -27.22 34.51 -19.69
N ALA A 495 -27.53 35.79 -19.47
CA ALA A 495 -28.04 36.23 -18.17
C ALA A 495 -29.48 35.73 -17.97
N MET A 496 -29.75 35.15 -16.80
CA MET A 496 -31.10 34.80 -16.35
C MET A 496 -31.57 35.86 -15.35
N GLU A 497 -31.82 37.06 -15.85
CA GLU A 497 -32.33 38.20 -15.07
C GLU A 497 -33.55 38.83 -15.77
N PRO A 498 -34.51 39.41 -15.04
CA PRO A 498 -35.68 40.05 -15.65
C PRO A 498 -35.27 41.07 -16.72
N GLY A 499 -35.86 40.99 -17.91
CA GLY A 499 -35.55 41.86 -19.04
C GLY A 499 -34.33 41.44 -19.89
N ALA A 500 -33.65 40.34 -19.54
CA ALA A 500 -32.62 39.75 -20.39
C ALA A 500 -33.22 39.05 -21.62
N GLY A 501 -32.40 38.83 -22.66
CA GLY A 501 -32.81 38.18 -23.92
C GLY A 501 -33.06 36.67 -23.84
N LEU A 502 -33.04 36.06 -22.65
CA LEU A 502 -33.39 34.66 -22.43
C LEU A 502 -34.49 34.59 -21.36
N SER A 503 -35.60 33.95 -21.71
CA SER A 503 -36.66 33.60 -20.75
C SER A 503 -36.82 32.08 -20.74
N LEU A 504 -37.03 31.52 -19.55
CA LEU A 504 -37.41 30.12 -19.39
C LEU A 504 -38.94 30.05 -19.35
N GLN A 505 -39.51 29.09 -20.05
CA GLN A 505 -40.95 28.82 -20.04
C GLN A 505 -41.19 27.40 -19.51
N PRO A 506 -41.17 27.18 -18.18
CA PRO A 506 -41.38 25.86 -17.58
C PRO A 506 -42.75 25.24 -17.95
N LEU A 507 -43.73 26.10 -18.24
CA LEU A 507 -45.10 25.70 -18.59
C LEU A 507 -45.33 25.57 -20.11
N ALA A 508 -44.27 25.47 -20.93
CA ALA A 508 -44.43 25.41 -22.39
C ALA A 508 -45.20 24.18 -22.90
N GLY A 509 -45.26 23.12 -22.10
CA GLY A 509 -45.88 21.85 -22.49
C GLY A 509 -47.26 21.57 -21.89
N ILE A 510 -47.88 22.53 -21.19
CA ILE A 510 -49.12 22.29 -20.41
C ILE A 510 -50.34 21.90 -21.25
N ASP A 511 -50.25 22.00 -22.58
CA ASP A 511 -51.24 21.47 -23.51
C ASP A 511 -51.32 19.93 -23.49
N ARG A 512 -50.29 19.25 -22.96
CA ARG A 512 -50.30 17.81 -22.73
C ARG A 512 -50.75 17.48 -21.32
N ASP A 513 -51.65 16.51 -21.19
CA ASP A 513 -52.23 16.11 -19.90
C ASP A 513 -51.17 15.71 -18.85
N ASP A 514 -50.11 15.02 -19.26
CA ASP A 514 -49.02 14.58 -18.38
C ASP A 514 -48.17 15.75 -17.86
N ALA A 515 -47.80 16.68 -18.76
CA ALA A 515 -47.07 17.88 -18.41
C ALA A 515 -47.91 18.85 -17.57
N ARG A 516 -49.22 18.90 -17.82
CA ARG A 516 -50.18 19.67 -17.03
C ARG A 516 -50.33 19.14 -15.61
N ALA A 517 -50.42 17.83 -15.44
CA ALA A 517 -50.41 17.17 -14.13
C ALA A 517 -49.16 17.51 -13.34
N TRP A 518 -47.99 17.32 -13.95
CA TRP A 518 -46.71 17.72 -13.33
C TRP A 518 -46.67 19.21 -12.96
N ALA A 519 -47.08 20.09 -13.88
CA ALA A 519 -47.10 21.53 -13.64
C ALA A 519 -48.04 21.92 -12.49
N SER A 520 -49.20 21.26 -12.38
CA SER A 520 -50.14 21.48 -11.29
C SER A 520 -49.55 21.09 -9.93
N GLU A 521 -48.83 19.97 -9.86
CA GLU A 521 -48.14 19.55 -8.63
C GLU A 521 -46.99 20.49 -8.28
N TRP A 522 -46.15 20.84 -9.26
CA TRP A 522 -45.04 21.76 -9.08
C TRP A 522 -45.48 23.16 -8.63
N LEU A 523 -46.57 23.68 -9.20
CA LEU A 523 -47.17 24.95 -8.78
C LEU A 523 -47.78 24.86 -7.37
N ALA A 524 -48.44 23.76 -7.03
CA ALA A 524 -48.96 23.57 -5.67
C ALA A 524 -47.83 23.55 -4.62
N GLU A 525 -46.70 22.92 -4.96
CA GLU A 525 -45.50 22.92 -4.13
C GLU A 525 -44.87 24.32 -4.03
N THR A 526 -44.84 25.07 -5.14
CA THR A 526 -44.36 26.46 -5.16
C THR A 526 -45.22 27.37 -4.26
N VAL A 527 -46.55 27.19 -4.29
CA VAL A 527 -47.51 27.89 -3.41
C VAL A 527 -47.26 27.53 -1.95
N ARG A 528 -46.99 26.25 -1.66
CA ARG A 528 -46.61 25.78 -0.32
C ARG A 528 -45.33 26.43 0.18
N LEU A 529 -44.28 26.49 -0.66
CA LEU A 529 -43.01 27.14 -0.35
C LEU A 529 -43.15 28.66 -0.16
N ALA A 530 -44.15 29.28 -0.80
CA ALA A 530 -44.51 30.68 -0.59
C ALA A 530 -45.33 30.92 0.70
N GLY A 531 -45.60 29.88 1.51
CA GLY A 531 -46.27 29.98 2.80
C GLY A 531 -47.80 29.83 2.75
N LEU A 532 -48.35 29.37 1.63
CA LEU A 532 -49.79 29.12 1.47
C LEU A 532 -50.08 27.62 1.41
N GLU A 533 -50.98 27.13 2.26
CA GLU A 533 -51.35 25.71 2.26
C GLU A 533 -52.14 25.34 0.99
N PRO A 534 -51.71 24.35 0.19
CA PRO A 534 -52.35 23.97 -1.06
C PRO A 534 -53.63 23.13 -0.80
N THR A 535 -54.65 23.78 -0.26
CA THR A 535 -56.00 23.21 -0.02
C THR A 535 -56.63 22.67 -1.32
N PRO A 536 -57.63 21.77 -1.26
CA PRO A 536 -58.30 21.26 -2.46
C PRO A 536 -58.79 22.36 -3.40
N ARG A 537 -59.38 23.43 -2.85
CA ARG A 537 -59.82 24.61 -3.61
C ARG A 537 -58.67 25.32 -4.34
N VAL A 538 -57.50 25.42 -3.72
CA VAL A 538 -56.31 26.02 -4.35
C VAL A 538 -55.79 25.13 -5.47
N ARG A 539 -55.76 23.81 -5.26
CA ARG A 539 -55.35 22.83 -6.28
C ARG A 539 -56.28 22.82 -7.50
N GLU A 540 -57.60 22.86 -7.28
CA GLU A 540 -58.58 23.02 -8.35
C GLU A 540 -58.38 24.32 -9.13
N GLY A 541 -58.11 25.43 -8.42
CA GLY A 541 -57.80 26.72 -9.04
C GLY A 541 -56.53 26.69 -9.90
N ILE A 542 -55.46 26.04 -9.41
CA ILE A 542 -54.22 25.82 -10.18
C ILE A 542 -54.51 24.99 -11.43
N TRP A 543 -55.24 23.88 -11.27
CA TRP A 543 -55.60 23.00 -12.39
C TRP A 543 -56.40 23.74 -13.47
N ALA A 544 -57.39 24.54 -13.06
CA ALA A 544 -58.20 25.34 -13.97
C ALA A 544 -57.38 26.42 -14.70
N ALA A 545 -56.40 27.03 -14.03
CA ALA A 545 -55.53 28.05 -14.63
C ALA A 545 -54.50 27.48 -15.62
N LEU A 546 -54.26 26.17 -15.60
CA LEU A 546 -53.42 25.46 -16.56
C LEU A 546 -54.21 24.91 -17.77
N ALA A 547 -55.54 25.08 -17.80
CA ALA A 547 -56.41 24.80 -18.95
C ALA A 547 -56.42 25.97 -19.92
#